data_AF-A0A377LPB5-F1
#
_entry.id   AF-A0A377LPB5-F1
#
_cell.length_a   1.000
_cell.length_b   1.000
_cell.length_c   1.000
_cell.angle_alpha   90.00
_cell.angle_beta   90.00
_cell.angle_gamma   90.00
#
_symmetry.space_group_name_H-M   'P 1'
#
loop_
_entity.id
_entity.type
_entity.pdbx_description
1 polymer ?
#
loop_
_entity_poly.entity_id
_entity_poly.type
_entity_poly.pdbx_seq_one_letter_code
_entity_poly.pdbx_strand_id
1 'polypeptide(L)'
;MAVEWDKETAQEFITEIKVDMFNHQGALANLTAAINTASSNIQSLNTEEKDGRVYSAFIRLTARGPRASGKYYAQDPRHAGRH
;
A
#
# COMPACT_ATOMS: atom_id res chain seq x y z
N MET A 1 24.44 14.70 8.39
CA MET A 1 23.20 15.30 8.91
C MET A 1 22.16 14.18 8.97
N ALA A 2 21.57 13.91 10.13
CA ALA A 2 20.57 12.85 10.29
C ALA A 2 19.20 13.42 9.94
N VAL A 3 18.52 12.79 8.99
CA VAL A 3 17.15 13.12 8.61
C VAL A 3 16.23 12.39 9.58
N GLU A 4 15.46 13.11 10.40
CA GLU A 4 14.40 12.53 11.23
C GLU A 4 13.09 12.57 10.44
N TRP A 5 12.40 11.43 10.36
CA TRP A 5 11.05 11.36 9.80
C TRP A 5 10.07 12.01 10.77
N ASP A 6 9.21 12.89 10.24
CA ASP A 6 8.17 13.54 11.03
C ASP A 6 7.22 12.50 11.66
N LYS A 7 6.91 12.69 12.94
CA LYS A 7 6.16 11.73 13.77
C LYS A 7 4.65 11.83 13.58
N GLU A 8 4.17 12.89 12.92
CA GLU A 8 2.76 13.19 12.74
C GLU A 8 2.38 13.11 11.25
N THR A 9 2.48 11.91 10.67
CA THR A 9 2.04 11.65 9.29
C THR A 9 0.54 11.41 9.22
N ALA A 10 -0.26 12.33 9.77
CA ALA A 10 -1.73 12.36 9.60
C ALA A 10 -2.15 12.87 8.21
N GLN A 11 -1.28 12.70 7.21
CA GLN A 11 -1.48 13.17 5.85
C GLN A 11 -1.98 12.05 4.94
N GLU A 12 -2.78 12.42 3.94
CA GLU A 12 -3.16 11.51 2.87
C GLU A 12 -2.02 11.43 1.85
N PHE A 13 -1.51 10.22 1.63
CA PHE A 13 -0.48 9.94 0.65
C PHE A 13 -1.11 9.34 -0.59
N ILE A 14 -0.70 9.83 -1.75
CA ILE A 14 -1.02 9.19 -3.02
C ILE A 14 -0.06 8.01 -3.18
N THR A 15 -0.63 6.81 -3.29
CA THR A 15 0.13 5.58 -3.52
C THR A 15 -0.41 4.88 -4.76
N GLU A 16 0.48 4.19 -5.46
CA GLU A 16 0.15 3.37 -6.61
C GLU A 16 0.50 1.92 -6.28
N ILE A 17 -0.46 1.02 -6.48
CA ILE A 17 -0.29 -0.42 -6.31
C ILE A 17 -0.54 -1.13 -7.63
N LYS A 18 0.28 -2.13 -7.92
CA LYS A 18 0.08 -3.06 -9.03
C LYS A 18 -0.30 -4.42 -8.47
N VAL A 19 -1.42 -4.96 -8.95
CA VAL A 19 -1.91 -6.28 -8.54
C VAL A 19 -2.07 -7.15 -9.77
N ASP A 20 -1.29 -8.23 -9.84
CA ASP A 20 -1.44 -9.26 -10.87
C ASP A 20 -2.40 -10.33 -10.36
N MET A 21 -3.51 -10.54 -11.08
CA MET A 21 -4.58 -11.44 -10.70
C MET A 21 -4.87 -12.44 -11.81
N PHE A 22 -5.28 -13.66 -11.45
CA PHE A 22 -5.80 -14.60 -12.44
C PHE A 22 -7.18 -14.15 -12.93
N ASN A 23 -7.45 -14.40 -14.21
CA ASN A 23 -8.72 -14.14 -14.85
C ASN A 23 -9.81 -15.10 -14.38
N HIS A 24 -10.28 -14.91 -13.15
CA HIS A 24 -11.53 -15.53 -12.70
C HIS A 24 -12.64 -14.47 -12.61
N GLN A 25 -13.87 -14.93 -12.80
CA GLN A 25 -15.05 -14.07 -12.65
C GLN A 25 -15.09 -13.50 -11.22
N GLY A 26 -15.16 -12.17 -11.11
CA GLY A 26 -15.26 -11.48 -9.82
C GLY A 26 -13.93 -11.09 -9.15
N ALA A 27 -12.78 -11.37 -9.76
CA ALA A 27 -11.46 -11.00 -9.19
C ALA A 27 -11.36 -9.49 -8.92
N LEU A 28 -11.76 -8.69 -9.91
CA LEU A 28 -11.72 -7.23 -9.83
C LEU A 28 -12.69 -6.69 -8.78
N ALA A 29 -13.89 -7.26 -8.69
CA ALA A 29 -14.89 -6.87 -7.70
C ALA A 29 -14.38 -7.14 -6.27
N ASN A 30 -13.76 -8.30 -6.03
CA ASN A 30 -13.13 -8.63 -4.76
C ASN A 30 -11.98 -7.67 -4.42
N LEU A 31 -11.14 -7.32 -5.41
CA LEU A 31 -10.06 -6.36 -5.21
C LEU A 31 -10.59 -4.97 -4.83
N THR A 32 -11.58 -4.46 -5.55
CA THR A 32 -12.21 -3.17 -5.24
C THR A 32 -12.88 -3.17 -3.87
N ALA A 33 -13.56 -4.26 -3.50
CA ALA A 33 -14.17 -4.42 -2.18
C ALA A 33 -13.10 -4.37 -1.07
N ALA A 34 -11.99 -5.10 -1.22
CA ALA A 34 -10.89 -5.09 -0.27
C ALA A 34 -10.30 -3.67 -0.10
N ILE A 35 -10.13 -2.92 -1.19
CA ILE A 35 -9.62 -1.54 -1.13
C ILE A 35 -10.61 -0.60 -0.43
N ASN A 36 -11.90 -0.72 -0.71
CA ASN A 36 -12.93 0.05 -0.01
C ASN A 36 -12.93 -0.24 1.51
N THR A 37 -12.68 -1.49 1.92
CA THR A 37 -12.58 -1.81 3.36
C THR A 37 -11.34 -1.22 4.04
N ALA A 38 -10.27 -0.92 3.28
CA ALA A 38 -9.05 -0.34 3.82
C ALA A 38 -9.17 1.16 4.17
N SER A 39 -10.36 1.77 4.03
CA SER A 39 -10.57 3.22 4.17
C SER A 39 -9.64 4.04 3.27
N SER A 40 -9.32 3.48 2.10
CA SER A 40 -8.55 4.11 1.04
C SER A 40 -9.47 4.58 -0.08
N ASN A 41 -9.21 5.75 -0.64
CA ASN A 41 -10.01 6.27 -1.75
C ASN A 41 -9.33 5.98 -3.09
N ILE A 42 -10.04 5.34 -4.04
CA ILE A 42 -9.51 5.07 -5.38
C ILE A 42 -9.60 6.34 -6.23
N GLN A 43 -8.46 6.85 -6.70
CA GLN A 43 -8.42 7.96 -7.67
C GLN A 43 -8.49 7.46 -9.11
N SER A 44 -7.79 6.36 -9.41
CA SER A 44 -7.81 5.74 -10.73
C SER A 44 -7.57 4.25 -10.63
N LEU A 45 -8.23 3.50 -11.50
CA LEU A 45 -8.04 2.07 -11.69
C LEU A 45 -7.88 1.82 -13.18
N ASN A 46 -6.76 1.22 -13.57
CA ASN A 46 -6.52 0.75 -14.92
C ASN A 46 -6.30 -0.77 -14.89
N THR A 47 -6.80 -1.47 -15.90
CA THR A 47 -6.64 -2.93 -16.02
C THR A 47 -6.03 -3.27 -17.35
N GLU A 48 -4.95 -4.05 -17.32
CA GLU A 48 -4.31 -4.59 -18.51
C GLU A 48 -4.48 -6.10 -18.53
N GLU A 49 -4.95 -6.64 -19.65
CA GLU A 49 -4.95 -8.09 -19.88
C GLU A 49 -3.54 -8.55 -20.26
N LYS A 50 -3.09 -9.63 -19.65
CA LYS A 50 -1.83 -10.28 -19.95
C LYS A 50 -2.05 -11.76 -20.24
N ASP A 51 -1.69 -12.15 -21.47
CA ASP A 51 -1.68 -13.55 -21.93
C ASP A 51 -3.04 -14.30 -21.76
N GLY A 52 -4.17 -13.57 -21.71
CA GLY A 52 -5.54 -14.08 -21.57
C GLY A 52 -5.90 -14.72 -20.23
N ARG A 53 -4.92 -15.01 -19.37
CA ARG A 53 -5.09 -15.71 -18.08
C ARG A 53 -4.81 -14.84 -16.87
N VAL A 54 -4.11 -13.72 -17.05
CA VAL A 54 -3.71 -12.82 -15.97
C VAL A 54 -4.16 -11.41 -16.32
N TYR A 55 -4.64 -10.65 -15.34
CA TYR A 55 -4.92 -9.23 -15.46
C TYR A 55 -4.08 -8.48 -14.45
N SER A 56 -3.44 -7.41 -14.90
CA SER A 56 -2.75 -6.47 -14.04
C SER A 56 -3.67 -5.28 -13.76
N ALA A 57 -4.05 -5.10 -12.50
CA ALA A 57 -4.76 -3.91 -12.05
C ALA A 57 -3.75 -2.90 -11.48
N PHE A 58 -3.72 -1.71 -12.05
CA PHE A 58 -2.96 -0.56 -11.56
C PHE A 58 -3.92 0.37 -10.86
N ILE A 59 -3.72 0.55 -9.56
CA ILE A 59 -4.65 1.29 -8.73
C ILE A 59 -3.89 2.40 -8.04
N ARG A 60 -4.34 3.63 -8.30
CA ARG A 60 -3.90 4.81 -7.60
C ARG A 60 -4.92 5.15 -6.54
N LEU A 61 -4.47 5.16 -5.28
CA LEU A 61 -5.34 5.39 -4.14
C LEU A 61 -4.71 6.36 -3.15
N THR A 62 -5.56 7.04 -2.37
CA THR A 62 -5.09 7.73 -1.18
C THR A 62 -5.11 6.78 0.00
N ALA A 63 -3.98 6.69 0.70
CA ALA A 63 -3.89 6.00 1.97
C ALA A 63 -3.51 7.03 3.03
N ARG A 64 -4.22 7.03 4.16
CA ARG A 64 -3.70 7.73 5.33
C ARG A 64 -2.45 6.99 5.80
N GLY A 65 -1.40 7.75 6.07
CA GLY A 65 -0.19 7.19 6.66
C GLY A 65 -0.54 6.35 7.90
N PRO A 66 0.30 5.35 8.26
CA PRO A 66 0.06 4.56 9.45
C PRO A 66 -0.14 5.52 10.62
N ARG A 67 -1.37 5.57 11.17
CA ARG A 67 -1.65 6.34 12.38
C ARG A 67 -0.62 5.83 13.38
N ALA A 68 0.26 6.70 13.85
CA ALA A 68 1.31 6.37 14.80
C ALA A 68 0.68 5.91 16.12
N SER A 69 0.21 4.66 16.14
CA SER A 69 -0.36 3.96 17.26
C SER A 69 0.43 2.68 17.37
N GLY A 70 1.62 2.81 17.97
CA GLY A 70 2.47 1.67 18.31
C GLY A 70 3.75 1.61 17.49
N LYS A 71 4.75 2.35 17.95
CA LYS A 71 6.17 1.99 17.92
C LYS A 71 6.66 1.31 16.64
N TYR A 72 6.84 2.08 15.57
CA TYR A 72 7.83 1.71 14.56
C TYR A 72 9.21 1.95 15.15
N TYR A 73 9.81 0.89 15.68
CA TYR A 73 11.22 0.87 16.04
C TYR A 73 12.02 1.08 14.77
N ALA A 74 12.52 2.30 14.57
CA ALA A 74 13.71 2.51 13.75
C ALA A 74 14.77 1.55 14.29
N GLN A 75 15.26 0.65 13.44
CA GLN A 75 16.35 -0.25 13.77
C GLN A 75 17.52 0.61 14.25
N ASP A 76 17.78 0.56 15.56
CA ASP A 76 18.91 1.23 16.19
C ASP A 76 20.19 0.53 15.70
N PRO A 77 21.10 1.19 14.98
CA PRO A 77 22.31 0.54 14.48
C PRO A 77 23.36 0.30 15.59
N ARG A 78 23.10 0.64 16.85
CA ARG A 78 24.11 0.64 17.92
C ARG A 78 24.02 -0.51 18.92
N HIS A 79 23.14 -1.49 18.72
CA HIS A 79 23.05 -2.68 19.59
C HIS A 79 23.72 -3.94 19.01
N ALA A 80 24.61 -3.82 18.03
CA ALA A 80 25.55 -4.88 17.67
C ALA A 80 26.85 -4.72 18.48
N GLY A 81 26.81 -5.02 19.77
CA GLY A 81 28.01 -4.97 20.60
C GLY A 81 27.77 -5.35 22.06
N ARG A 82 28.22 -6.55 22.41
CA ARG A 82 28.38 -7.12 23.76
C ARG A 82 27.11 -7.32 24.59
N HIS A 83 26.74 -8.59 24.77
CA HIS A 83 27.15 -9.34 25.96
C HIS A 83 27.28 -10.83 25.63
#